data_AF-A0A7W8RNI7-F1
#
_entry.id   AF-A0A7W8RNI7-F1
#
_cell.length_a   1.000
_cell.length_b   1.000
_cell.length_c   1.000
_cell.angle_alpha   90.00
_cell.angle_beta   90.00
_cell.angle_gamma   90.00
#
_symmetry.space_group_name_H-M   'P 1'
#
loop_
_entity.id
_entity.type
_entity.pdbx_description
1 polymer ?
#
loop_
_entity_poly.entity_id
_entity_poly.type
_entity_poly.pdbx_seq_one_letter_code
_entity_poly.pdbx_strand_id
1 'polypeptide(L)'
;MTSTSRRRFLQTVASSAGAAAAMTALPESIRNALAVPAFSRTGTIRDIEHIVVFMQENRSFDHYFGHLRGVRGYNDRFPIPLPSGLPVWNQPSKEDPTKPVLPFHLDTATTSAQCVGDLDHSWYKTHYAIDGGRYDQWPANKTDMTMGYHLRSDIPFHYALADAFTICDAYFCSLPGPTHPNRAYLMTGMVDPTGTMGGPLLDNNDWVDGDGPPN
;
A
#
# COMPACT_ATOMS: atom_id res chain seq x y z
N MET A 1 1.31 -5.69 53.44
CA MET A 1 1.32 -6.38 52.13
C MET A 1 0.11 -5.99 51.26
N THR A 2 -0.09 -4.71 50.94
CA THR A 2 -1.32 -4.21 50.26
C THR A 2 -1.08 -3.32 49.03
N SER A 3 0.19 -3.06 48.67
CA SER A 3 0.57 -2.17 47.56
C SER A 3 0.47 -2.82 46.17
N THR A 4 0.78 -4.12 46.07
CA THR A 4 0.84 -4.85 44.79
C THR A 4 -0.54 -5.07 44.14
N SER A 5 -1.61 -5.13 44.94
CA SER A 5 -2.99 -5.36 44.46
C SER A 5 -3.58 -4.13 43.75
N ARG A 6 -3.39 -2.92 44.29
CA ARG A 6 -3.91 -1.67 43.69
C ARG A 6 -3.24 -1.33 42.37
N ARG A 7 -1.91 -1.46 42.30
CA ARG A 7 -1.17 -1.22 41.05
C ARG A 7 -1.62 -2.19 39.96
N ARG A 8 -1.75 -3.48 40.29
CA ARG A 8 -2.23 -4.49 39.35
C ARG A 8 -3.67 -4.26 38.95
N PHE A 9 -4.55 -3.89 39.88
CA PHE A 9 -5.93 -3.53 39.59
C PHE A 9 -6.02 -2.31 38.66
N LEU A 10 -5.31 -1.22 38.95
CA LEU A 10 -5.27 -0.04 38.09
C LEU A 10 -4.65 -0.35 36.72
N GLN A 11 -3.62 -1.18 36.65
CA GLN A 11 -3.07 -1.66 35.39
C GLN A 11 -4.09 -2.48 34.61
N THR A 12 -4.77 -3.43 35.24
CA THR A 12 -5.81 -4.25 34.60
C THR A 12 -6.98 -3.40 34.13
N VAL A 13 -7.47 -2.47 34.96
CA VAL A 13 -8.58 -1.56 34.60
C VAL A 13 -8.18 -0.58 33.52
N ALA A 14 -6.98 0.00 33.58
CA ALA A 14 -6.48 0.87 32.51
C ALA A 14 -6.27 0.11 31.20
N SER A 15 -5.79 -1.14 31.28
CA SER A 15 -5.62 -2.02 30.11
C SER A 15 -6.97 -2.42 29.52
N SER A 16 -7.96 -2.77 30.36
CA SER A 16 -9.28 -3.21 29.90
C SER A 16 -10.14 -2.05 29.39
N ALA A 17 -10.11 -0.89 30.06
CA ALA A 17 -10.78 0.31 29.58
C ALA A 17 -10.13 0.83 28.28
N GLY A 18 -8.80 0.79 28.19
CA GLY A 18 -8.07 1.12 26.97
C GLY A 18 -8.40 0.17 25.80
N ALA A 19 -8.44 -1.14 26.06
CA ALA A 19 -8.83 -2.13 25.06
C ALA A 19 -10.28 -1.98 24.60
N ALA A 20 -11.23 -1.75 25.52
CA ALA A 20 -12.64 -1.54 25.19
C ALA A 20 -12.84 -0.27 24.34
N ALA A 21 -12.19 0.84 24.70
CA ALA A 21 -12.25 2.07 23.92
C ALA A 21 -11.61 1.90 22.53
N ALA A 22 -10.47 1.21 22.44
CA ALA A 22 -9.82 0.91 21.16
C ALA A 22 -10.73 0.06 20.25
N MET A 23 -11.47 -0.90 20.80
CA MET A 23 -12.43 -1.69 20.03
C MET A 23 -13.56 -0.82 19.47
N THR A 24 -14.08 0.17 20.20
CA THR A 24 -15.15 1.05 19.69
C THR A 24 -14.72 1.94 18.53
N ALA A 25 -13.41 2.18 18.35
CA ALA A 25 -12.88 2.93 17.23
C ALA A 25 -12.78 2.10 15.93
N LEU A 26 -12.93 0.77 16.01
CA LEU A 26 -12.90 -0.11 14.86
C LEU A 26 -14.30 -0.25 14.22
N PRO A 27 -14.37 -0.27 12.87
CA PRO A 27 -15.58 -0.66 12.15
C PRO A 27 -16.16 -1.99 12.67
N GLU A 28 -17.49 -2.12 12.64
CA GLU A 28 -18.19 -3.30 13.16
C GLU A 28 -17.72 -4.61 12.52
N SER A 29 -17.49 -4.63 11.20
CA SER A 29 -16.99 -5.81 10.49
C SER A 29 -15.63 -6.28 11.01
N ILE A 30 -14.72 -5.34 11.32
CA ILE A 30 -13.39 -5.65 11.87
C ILE A 30 -13.52 -6.14 13.32
N ARG A 31 -14.36 -5.50 14.13
CA ARG A 31 -14.64 -5.97 15.50
C ARG A 31 -15.18 -7.40 15.52
N ASN A 32 -16.14 -7.69 14.64
CA ASN A 32 -16.74 -9.02 14.53
C ASN A 32 -15.71 -10.05 14.09
N ALA A 33 -14.81 -9.70 13.16
CA ALA A 33 -13.72 -10.57 12.73
C ALA A 33 -12.72 -10.86 13.87
N LEU A 34 -12.32 -9.85 14.65
CA LEU A 34 -11.42 -10.02 15.80
C LEU A 34 -12.03 -10.83 16.96
N ALA A 35 -13.37 -10.85 17.06
CA ALA A 35 -14.08 -11.63 18.07
C ALA A 35 -14.13 -13.14 17.73
N VAL A 36 -13.83 -13.53 16.48
CA VAL A 36 -13.76 -14.94 16.09
C VAL A 36 -12.51 -15.57 16.71
N PRO A 37 -12.62 -16.61 17.55
CA PRO A 37 -11.45 -17.27 18.11
C PRO A 37 -10.65 -17.95 17.01
N ALA A 38 -9.32 -17.87 17.09
CA ALA A 38 -8.43 -18.56 16.15
C ALA A 38 -8.68 -20.08 16.21
N PHE A 39 -8.98 -20.68 15.06
CA PHE A 39 -9.07 -22.12 14.93
C PHE A 39 -7.65 -22.70 14.79
N SER A 40 -7.16 -23.37 15.83
CA SER A 40 -5.79 -23.90 15.89
C SER A 40 -5.80 -25.38 16.28
N ARG A 41 -6.22 -26.25 15.36
CA ARG A 41 -6.25 -27.70 15.56
C ARG A 41 -4.85 -28.31 15.49
N THR A 42 -4.02 -27.85 14.57
CA THR A 42 -2.64 -28.31 14.35
C THR A 42 -1.61 -27.21 14.55
N GLY A 43 -2.01 -25.93 14.53
CA GLY A 43 -1.11 -24.78 14.57
C GLY A 43 -0.30 -24.60 13.28
N THR A 44 -0.76 -25.19 12.17
CA THR A 44 -0.10 -25.11 10.86
C THR A 44 -1.05 -24.53 9.81
N ILE A 45 -0.54 -24.27 8.60
CA ILE A 45 -1.34 -23.82 7.46
C ILE A 45 -2.51 -24.77 7.14
N ARG A 46 -2.45 -26.03 7.58
CA ARG A 46 -3.53 -27.03 7.39
C ARG A 46 -4.80 -26.72 8.17
N ASP A 47 -4.76 -25.75 9.08
CA ASP A 47 -5.95 -25.27 9.78
C ASP A 47 -6.72 -24.20 8.97
N ILE A 48 -6.17 -23.73 7.85
CA ILE A 48 -6.85 -22.78 6.95
C ILE A 48 -7.71 -23.55 5.95
N GLU A 49 -9.03 -23.35 6.03
CA GLU A 49 -10.00 -23.99 5.13
C GLU A 49 -10.29 -23.16 3.88
N HIS A 50 -10.21 -21.83 3.99
CA HIS A 50 -10.55 -20.90 2.92
C HIS A 50 -9.53 -19.76 2.84
N ILE A 51 -9.09 -19.48 1.61
CA ILE A 51 -8.27 -18.30 1.29
C ILE A 51 -9.10 -17.45 0.33
N VAL A 52 -9.42 -16.24 0.75
CA VAL A 52 -10.05 -15.23 -0.10
C VAL A 52 -8.99 -14.23 -0.51
N VAL A 53 -8.76 -14.10 -1.81
CA VAL A 53 -7.80 -13.15 -2.36
C VAL A 53 -8.55 -11.96 -2.93
N PHE A 54 -8.37 -10.78 -2.31
CA PHE A 54 -8.94 -9.52 -2.78
C PHE A 54 -7.83 -8.64 -3.38
N MET A 55 -7.82 -8.51 -4.71
CA MET A 55 -6.81 -7.71 -5.42
C MET A 55 -7.36 -6.34 -5.79
N GLN A 56 -6.87 -5.32 -5.09
CA GLN A 56 -7.14 -3.91 -5.34
C GLN A 56 -6.33 -3.36 -6.53
N GLU A 57 -6.63 -2.12 -6.93
CA GLU A 57 -6.02 -1.47 -8.09
C GLU A 57 -5.28 -0.17 -7.74
N ASN A 58 -4.27 0.16 -8.54
CA ASN A 58 -3.66 1.49 -8.78
C ASN A 58 -3.28 2.33 -7.55
N ARG A 59 -2.91 1.71 -6.43
CA ARG A 59 -2.47 2.41 -5.21
C ARG A 59 -1.16 1.84 -4.70
N SER A 60 -0.16 2.70 -4.53
CA SER A 60 1.12 2.32 -3.93
C SER A 60 0.99 2.16 -2.41
N PHE A 61 1.95 1.46 -1.81
CA PHE A 61 1.98 1.29 -0.36
C PHE A 61 2.05 2.64 0.36
N ASP A 62 2.99 3.52 -0.04
CA ASP A 62 3.19 4.81 0.63
C ASP A 62 1.98 5.75 0.51
N HIS A 63 1.23 5.63 -0.59
CA HIS A 63 0.00 6.39 -0.80
C HIS A 63 -1.09 6.06 0.23
N TYR A 64 -1.20 4.80 0.67
CA TYR A 64 -2.17 4.40 1.72
C TYR A 64 -1.57 4.37 3.12
N PHE A 65 -0.34 3.88 3.26
CA PHE A 65 0.22 3.47 4.54
C PHE A 65 1.59 4.07 4.83
N GLY A 66 2.11 4.98 4.01
CA GLY A 66 3.41 5.62 4.27
C GLY A 66 3.47 6.37 5.62
N HIS A 67 2.31 6.78 6.15
CA HIS A 67 2.14 7.40 7.47
C HIS A 67 1.70 6.43 8.58
N LEU A 68 1.55 5.13 8.28
CA LEU A 68 1.19 4.13 9.29
C LEU A 68 2.36 3.95 10.27
N ARG A 69 2.06 3.92 11.57
CA ARG A 69 3.10 3.71 12.59
C ARG A 69 3.62 2.28 12.52
N GLY A 70 4.94 2.12 12.45
CA GLY A 70 5.61 0.82 12.50
C GLY A 70 6.03 0.26 11.14
N VAL A 71 5.65 0.92 10.04
CA VAL A 71 6.11 0.55 8.69
C VAL A 71 7.32 1.38 8.28
N ARG A 72 8.10 0.87 7.32
CA ARG A 72 9.15 1.62 6.62
C ARG A 72 8.54 2.57 5.58
N GLY A 73 7.94 3.66 6.06
CA GLY A 73 7.29 4.69 5.25
C GLY A 73 8.01 6.04 5.32
N TYR A 74 7.26 7.13 5.34
CA TYR A 74 7.80 8.49 5.29
C TYR A 74 8.65 8.89 6.50
N ASN A 75 8.55 8.14 7.61
CA ASN A 75 9.37 8.31 8.81
C ASN A 75 10.47 7.22 8.94
N ASP A 76 10.82 6.53 7.85
CA ASP A 76 11.97 5.63 7.85
C ASP A 76 13.23 6.43 8.20
N ARG A 77 14.02 5.87 9.11
CA ARG A 77 15.30 6.44 9.55
C ARG A 77 16.40 6.28 8.50
N PHE A 78 16.26 5.31 7.60
CA PHE A 78 17.24 4.97 6.58
C PHE A 78 16.62 5.00 5.18
N PRO A 79 16.08 6.16 4.73
CA PRO A 79 15.52 6.27 3.40
C PRO A 79 16.63 6.14 2.35
N ILE A 80 16.27 5.69 1.15
CA ILE A 80 17.18 5.64 0.01
C ILE A 80 17.66 7.08 -0.28
N PRO A 81 18.98 7.34 -0.33
CA PRO A 81 19.49 8.66 -0.66
C PRO A 81 19.42 8.90 -2.17
N LEU A 82 18.95 10.07 -2.56
CA LEU A 82 19.12 10.59 -3.91
C LEU A 82 20.57 11.07 -4.10
N PRO A 83 21.07 11.25 -5.34
CA PRO A 83 22.42 11.79 -5.56
C PRO A 83 22.63 13.19 -4.98
N SER A 84 21.55 13.94 -4.75
CA SER A 84 21.58 15.22 -4.03
C SER A 84 21.93 15.07 -2.54
N GLY A 85 21.94 13.84 -2.02
CA GLY A 85 22.08 13.53 -0.59
C GLY A 85 20.76 13.66 0.19
N LEU A 86 19.67 14.07 -0.46
CA LEU A 86 18.35 14.15 0.16
C LEU A 86 17.64 12.79 0.16
N PRO A 87 16.69 12.55 1.06
CA PRO A 87 15.86 11.34 1.03
C PRO A 87 15.10 11.20 -0.29
N VAL A 88 14.79 9.97 -0.70
CA VAL A 88 13.98 9.64 -1.89
C VAL A 88 12.64 10.39 -1.96
N TRP A 89 12.13 10.88 -0.84
CA TRP A 89 10.93 11.71 -0.81
C TRP A 89 11.09 13.09 -1.46
N ASN A 90 12.31 13.56 -1.70
CA ASN A 90 12.60 14.87 -2.27
C ASN A 90 12.72 14.77 -3.81
N GLN A 91 11.61 14.47 -4.49
CA GLN A 91 11.61 14.18 -5.92
C GLN A 91 11.71 15.48 -6.75
N PRO A 92 12.40 15.48 -7.91
CA PRO A 92 12.32 16.59 -8.86
C PRO A 92 10.89 16.76 -9.37
N SER A 93 10.30 17.95 -9.22
CA SER A 93 8.97 18.25 -9.75
C SER A 93 8.97 18.25 -11.29
N LYS A 94 7.87 17.79 -11.88
CA LYS A 94 7.61 17.89 -13.32
C LYS A 94 7.26 19.32 -13.74
N GLU A 95 6.61 20.08 -12.86
CA GLU A 95 6.18 21.45 -13.13
C GLU A 95 7.35 22.44 -13.05
N ASP A 96 8.22 22.28 -12.05
CA ASP A 96 9.41 23.10 -11.85
C ASP A 96 10.56 22.26 -11.29
N PRO A 97 11.47 21.75 -12.15
CA PRO A 97 12.59 20.91 -11.72
C PRO A 97 13.55 21.58 -10.72
N THR A 98 13.48 22.90 -10.54
CA THR A 98 14.28 23.63 -9.54
C THR A 98 13.68 23.58 -8.14
N LYS A 99 12.42 23.16 -8.02
CA LYS A 99 11.69 23.03 -6.75
C LYS A 99 11.28 21.58 -6.55
N PRO A 100 11.97 20.83 -5.67
CA PRO A 100 11.58 19.46 -5.41
C PRO A 100 10.16 19.40 -4.82
N VAL A 101 9.41 18.40 -5.23
CA VAL A 101 8.11 18.06 -4.64
C VAL A 101 8.32 17.04 -3.53
N LEU A 102 7.79 17.37 -2.35
CA LEU A 102 7.74 16.48 -1.20
C LEU A 102 6.41 15.71 -1.19
N PRO A 103 6.30 14.59 -0.44
CA PRO A 103 5.02 13.97 -0.20
C PRO A 103 4.02 14.98 0.37
N PHE A 104 2.79 14.99 -0.13
CA PHE A 104 1.76 15.91 0.33
C PHE A 104 0.44 15.20 0.59
N HIS A 105 -0.32 15.74 1.53
CA HIS A 105 -1.58 15.16 1.97
C HIS A 105 -2.70 15.45 0.98
N LEU A 106 -3.35 14.39 0.52
CA LEU A 106 -4.59 14.43 -0.25
C LEU A 106 -5.79 14.48 0.72
N ASP A 107 -6.10 15.68 1.20
CA ASP A 107 -7.16 15.93 2.19
C ASP A 107 -8.56 15.75 1.60
N THR A 108 -9.24 14.69 2.03
CA THR A 108 -10.57 14.32 1.55
C THR A 108 -11.71 15.11 2.21
N ALA A 109 -11.44 15.86 3.28
CA ALA A 109 -12.42 16.72 3.92
C ALA A 109 -12.60 18.05 3.16
N THR A 110 -11.54 18.52 2.51
CA THR A 110 -11.51 19.84 1.85
C THR A 110 -11.34 19.77 0.33
N THR A 111 -10.98 18.62 -0.22
CA THR A 111 -10.79 18.41 -1.67
C THR A 111 -11.48 17.14 -2.15
N SER A 112 -11.63 17.00 -3.47
CA SER A 112 -12.09 15.75 -4.11
C SER A 112 -10.97 14.71 -4.21
N ALA A 113 -10.12 14.59 -3.18
CA ALA A 113 -8.96 13.70 -3.14
C ALA A 113 -9.30 12.22 -3.39
N GLN A 114 -10.53 11.77 -3.09
CA GLN A 114 -11.00 10.42 -3.43
C GLN A 114 -11.23 10.21 -4.93
N CYS A 115 -11.38 11.30 -5.70
CA CYS A 115 -11.60 11.31 -7.14
C CYS A 115 -10.33 11.69 -7.91
N VAL A 116 -9.13 11.55 -7.31
CA VAL A 116 -7.87 11.76 -8.00
C VAL A 116 -7.81 10.86 -9.23
N GLY A 117 -7.57 11.48 -10.38
CA GLY A 117 -7.45 10.80 -11.66
C GLY A 117 -6.33 9.76 -11.67
N ASP A 118 -6.45 8.79 -12.56
CA ASP A 118 -5.44 7.75 -12.73
C ASP A 118 -4.10 8.36 -13.16
N LEU A 119 -3.01 7.77 -12.68
CA LEU A 119 -1.66 8.16 -13.10
C LEU A 119 -1.16 7.15 -14.13
N ASP A 120 -0.07 7.47 -14.83
CA ASP A 120 0.46 6.52 -15.81
C ASP A 120 1.03 5.28 -15.10
N HIS A 121 0.47 4.11 -15.37
CA HIS A 121 0.92 2.80 -14.84
C HIS A 121 1.59 1.93 -15.91
N SER A 122 1.86 2.46 -17.10
CA SER A 122 2.47 1.71 -18.21
C SER A 122 3.88 1.21 -17.84
N TRP A 123 4.32 0.15 -18.52
CA TRP A 123 5.67 -0.39 -18.38
C TRP A 123 6.73 0.70 -18.54
N TYR A 124 6.73 1.43 -19.66
CA TYR A 124 7.80 2.38 -19.96
C TYR A 124 7.89 3.51 -18.94
N LYS A 125 6.78 4.18 -18.61
CA LYS A 125 6.81 5.28 -17.63
C LYS A 125 7.16 4.79 -16.23
N THR A 126 6.73 3.59 -15.85
CA THR A 126 7.09 3.00 -14.55
C THR A 126 8.58 2.69 -14.47
N HIS A 127 9.15 2.07 -15.50
CA HIS A 127 10.59 1.78 -15.54
C HIS A 127 11.44 3.05 -15.61
N TYR A 128 11.02 4.07 -16.36
CA TYR A 128 11.71 5.37 -16.36
C TYR A 128 11.60 6.08 -15.02
N ALA A 129 10.50 5.93 -14.28
CA ALA A 129 10.37 6.48 -12.92
C ALA A 129 11.31 5.81 -11.91
N ILE A 130 11.48 4.47 -12.02
CA ILE A 130 12.41 3.69 -11.19
C ILE A 130 13.86 4.04 -11.49
N ASP A 131 14.15 4.40 -12.74
CA ASP A 131 15.45 4.85 -13.23
C ASP A 131 16.63 3.96 -12.79
N GLY A 132 16.60 2.69 -13.19
CA GLY A 132 17.66 1.74 -12.85
C GLY A 132 17.84 1.48 -11.35
N GLY A 133 16.84 1.82 -10.53
CA GLY A 133 16.88 1.69 -9.07
C GLY A 133 17.31 2.96 -8.34
N ARG A 134 17.45 4.09 -9.03
CA ARG A 134 17.71 5.41 -8.42
C ARG A 134 16.46 6.01 -7.78
N TYR A 135 15.27 5.61 -8.24
CA TYR A 135 13.96 6.06 -7.73
C TYR A 135 13.81 7.59 -7.69
N ASP A 136 14.35 8.32 -8.67
CA ASP A 136 14.40 9.79 -8.64
C ASP A 136 13.69 10.48 -9.82
N GLN A 137 12.86 9.73 -10.56
CA GLN A 137 12.18 10.20 -11.77
C GLN A 137 10.65 10.03 -11.72
N TRP A 138 10.06 9.89 -10.53
CA TRP A 138 8.62 9.63 -10.40
C TRP A 138 7.75 10.76 -10.97
N PRO A 139 7.90 12.02 -10.54
CA PRO A 139 7.10 13.10 -11.09
C PRO A 139 7.38 13.34 -12.57
N ALA A 140 8.65 13.32 -12.99
CA ALA A 140 9.03 13.53 -14.39
C ALA A 140 8.27 12.59 -15.36
N ASN A 141 8.06 11.33 -14.95
CA ASN A 141 7.41 10.32 -15.79
C ASN A 141 5.90 10.20 -15.59
N LYS A 142 5.38 10.50 -14.38
CA LYS A 142 3.99 10.21 -14.01
C LYS A 142 3.19 11.40 -13.46
N THR A 143 3.82 12.55 -13.21
CA THR A 143 3.34 13.78 -12.55
C THR A 143 3.61 13.88 -11.04
N ASP A 144 3.61 15.11 -10.53
CA ASP A 144 3.77 15.46 -9.12
C ASP A 144 2.73 14.79 -8.21
N MET A 145 1.57 14.41 -8.76
CA MET A 145 0.52 13.66 -8.04
C MET A 145 0.98 12.29 -7.55
N THR A 146 2.09 11.75 -8.05
CA THR A 146 2.74 10.55 -7.49
C THR A 146 3.17 10.73 -6.03
N MET A 147 3.33 11.97 -5.57
CA MET A 147 3.74 12.31 -4.20
C MET A 147 2.56 12.49 -3.25
N GLY A 148 1.33 12.40 -3.74
CA GLY A 148 0.13 12.49 -2.89
C GLY A 148 -0.04 11.25 -2.01
N TYR A 149 -0.43 11.44 -0.76
CA TYR A 149 -0.76 10.35 0.18
C TYR A 149 -2.06 10.62 0.94
N HIS A 150 -2.66 9.55 1.46
CA HIS A 150 -3.77 9.62 2.40
C HIS A 150 -3.29 9.46 3.84
N LEU A 151 -4.02 10.08 4.76
CA LEU A 151 -3.93 9.84 6.18
C LEU A 151 -5.03 8.89 6.64
N ARG A 152 -4.93 8.46 7.90
CA ARG A 152 -5.95 7.65 8.58
C ARG A 152 -7.35 8.27 8.50
N SER A 153 -7.47 9.60 8.54
CA SER A 153 -8.74 10.30 8.44
C SER A 153 -9.39 10.17 7.05
N ASP A 154 -8.60 9.96 5.99
CA ASP A 154 -9.10 9.88 4.62
C ASP A 154 -9.55 8.47 4.24
N ILE A 155 -8.86 7.45 4.77
CA ILE A 155 -9.14 6.04 4.52
C ILE A 155 -9.23 5.22 5.82
N PRO A 156 -10.14 5.58 6.74
CA PRO A 156 -10.17 5.04 8.11
C PRO A 156 -10.37 3.52 8.16
N PHE A 157 -11.12 2.96 7.22
CA PHE A 157 -11.31 1.51 7.13
C PHE A 157 -9.99 0.76 6.83
N HIS A 158 -9.19 1.27 5.90
CA HIS A 158 -7.91 0.66 5.51
C HIS A 158 -6.92 0.67 6.67
N TYR A 159 -6.81 1.80 7.38
CA TYR A 159 -5.96 1.90 8.57
C TYR A 159 -6.46 1.03 9.72
N ALA A 160 -7.78 0.94 9.94
CA ALA A 160 -8.34 0.05 10.94
C ALA A 160 -8.04 -1.43 10.64
N LEU A 161 -8.08 -1.82 9.36
CA LEU A 161 -7.73 -3.17 8.93
C LEU A 161 -6.24 -3.46 9.18
N ALA A 162 -5.36 -2.51 8.84
CA ALA A 162 -3.92 -2.63 9.07
C ALA A 162 -3.53 -2.66 10.56
N ASP A 163 -4.28 -1.97 11.43
CA ASP A 163 -4.06 -2.04 12.89
C ASP A 163 -4.52 -3.38 13.50
N ALA A 164 -5.60 -3.94 12.96
CA ALA A 164 -6.22 -5.15 13.48
C ALA A 164 -5.51 -6.44 13.02
N PHE A 165 -4.92 -6.42 11.82
CA PHE A 165 -4.34 -7.58 11.17
C PHE A 165 -2.89 -7.35 10.74
N THR A 166 -2.33 -8.31 10.00
CA THR A 166 -0.96 -8.22 9.50
C THR A 166 -0.90 -7.39 8.22
N ILE A 167 0.10 -6.52 8.13
CA ILE A 167 0.45 -5.78 6.93
C ILE A 167 1.90 -6.11 6.53
N CYS A 168 2.15 -6.19 5.21
CA CYS A 168 3.48 -6.45 4.66
C CYS A 168 4.04 -5.17 4.02
N ASP A 169 4.96 -4.49 4.69
CA ASP A 169 5.61 -3.25 4.22
C ASP A 169 6.84 -3.50 3.32
N ALA A 170 6.97 -4.73 2.82
CA ALA A 170 7.99 -5.19 1.89
C ALA A 170 7.37 -6.06 0.78
N TYR A 171 6.10 -5.79 0.43
CA TYR A 171 5.36 -6.51 -0.59
C TYR A 171 5.36 -5.70 -1.90
N PHE A 172 5.94 -6.26 -2.95
CA PHE A 172 6.11 -5.58 -4.23
C PHE A 172 5.23 -6.24 -5.30
N CYS A 173 4.80 -5.46 -6.28
CA CYS A 173 4.22 -6.01 -7.50
C CYS A 173 5.23 -6.96 -8.18
N SER A 174 4.73 -8.00 -8.84
CA SER A 174 5.60 -8.96 -9.54
C SER A 174 6.25 -8.33 -10.77
N LEU A 175 5.54 -7.38 -11.40
CA LEU A 175 6.02 -6.62 -12.55
C LEU A 175 5.69 -5.13 -12.35
N PRO A 176 6.71 -4.24 -12.38
CA PRO A 176 6.50 -2.81 -12.23
C PRO A 176 5.90 -2.22 -13.52
N GLY A 177 4.57 -2.30 -13.62
CA GLY A 177 3.80 -1.94 -14.79
C GLY A 177 2.30 -2.03 -14.49
N PRO A 178 1.47 -2.22 -15.52
CA PRO A 178 0.03 -2.01 -15.37
C PRO A 178 -0.69 -3.24 -14.78
N THR A 179 -2.02 -3.20 -14.81
CA THR A 179 -2.92 -4.14 -14.14
C THR A 179 -2.83 -5.57 -14.69
N HIS A 180 -2.96 -5.76 -16.00
CA HIS A 180 -3.06 -7.08 -16.64
C HIS A 180 -1.86 -7.99 -16.34
N PRO A 181 -0.60 -7.55 -16.46
CA PRO A 181 0.55 -8.38 -16.11
C PRO A 181 0.53 -8.86 -14.65
N ASN A 182 0.16 -7.98 -13.71
CA ASN A 182 0.13 -8.31 -12.29
C ASN A 182 -1.05 -9.23 -11.93
N ARG A 183 -2.19 -9.12 -12.62
CA ARG A 183 -3.28 -10.10 -12.48
C ARG A 183 -2.88 -11.47 -13.02
N ALA A 184 -2.15 -11.52 -14.14
CA ALA A 184 -1.59 -12.78 -14.66
C ALA A 184 -0.60 -13.41 -13.67
N TYR A 185 0.28 -12.62 -13.07
CA TYR A 185 1.16 -13.09 -11.99
C TYR A 185 0.39 -13.63 -10.79
N LEU A 186 -0.67 -12.95 -10.34
CA LEU A 186 -1.48 -13.43 -9.23
C LEU A 186 -2.10 -14.81 -9.52
N MET A 187 -2.60 -15.02 -10.73
CA MET A 187 -3.32 -16.24 -11.11
C MET A 187 -2.40 -17.38 -11.53
N THR A 188 -1.26 -17.07 -12.15
CA THR A 188 -0.43 -18.07 -12.85
C THR A 188 1.04 -18.05 -12.44
N GLY A 189 1.49 -17.02 -11.72
CA GLY A 189 2.89 -16.83 -11.34
C GLY A 189 3.80 -16.31 -12.45
N MET A 190 3.28 -15.97 -13.64
CA MET A 190 4.07 -15.48 -14.77
C MET A 190 3.26 -14.63 -15.76
N VAL A 191 3.97 -14.02 -16.71
CA VAL A 191 3.38 -13.28 -17.86
C VAL A 191 3.63 -13.97 -19.20
N ASP A 192 4.01 -15.26 -19.17
CA ASP A 192 4.52 -16.00 -20.34
C ASP A 192 5.72 -15.29 -21.01
N PRO A 193 6.88 -15.23 -20.34
CA PRO A 193 8.08 -14.59 -20.89
C PRO A 193 8.61 -15.26 -22.17
N THR A 194 8.16 -16.49 -22.47
CA THR A 194 8.52 -17.24 -23.68
C THR A 194 7.60 -16.98 -24.87
N GLY A 195 6.44 -16.35 -24.66
CA GLY A 195 5.45 -16.06 -25.71
C GLY A 195 4.79 -17.29 -26.34
N THR A 196 4.79 -18.43 -25.65
CA THR A 196 4.20 -19.68 -26.18
C THR A 196 2.68 -19.74 -26.07
N MET A 197 2.09 -18.86 -25.27
CA MET A 197 0.65 -18.75 -24.96
C MET A 197 0.13 -17.33 -25.20
N GLY A 198 0.82 -16.52 -26.01
CA GLY A 198 0.41 -15.15 -26.35
C GLY A 198 1.02 -14.04 -25.48
N GLY A 199 2.00 -14.36 -24.62
CA GLY A 199 2.81 -13.35 -23.91
C GLY A 199 4.05 -12.85 -24.70
N PRO A 200 4.96 -12.10 -24.06
CA PRO A 200 4.86 -11.61 -22.69
C PRO A 200 3.78 -10.54 -22.54
N LEU A 201 2.95 -10.68 -21.51
CA LEU A 201 1.96 -9.67 -21.16
C LEU A 201 2.65 -8.52 -20.42
N LEU A 202 2.78 -7.35 -21.06
CA LEU A 202 3.49 -6.18 -20.53
C LEU A 202 2.64 -4.90 -20.44
N ASP A 203 1.46 -4.91 -21.05
CA ASP A 203 0.54 -3.79 -21.10
C ASP A 203 -0.88 -4.22 -20.66
N ASN A 204 -1.82 -3.28 -20.70
CA ASN A 204 -3.24 -3.56 -20.48
C ASN A 204 -3.99 -3.81 -21.81
N ASN A 205 -3.30 -3.92 -22.95
CA ASN A 205 -3.98 -4.13 -24.21
C ASN A 205 -4.59 -5.52 -24.22
N ASP A 206 -5.88 -5.59 -24.50
CA ASP A 206 -6.55 -6.86 -24.72
C ASP A 206 -7.42 -6.83 -25.97
N TRP A 207 -7.70 -8.02 -26.48
CA TRP A 207 -8.54 -8.22 -27.65
C TRP A 207 -10.03 -8.04 -27.35
N VAL A 208 -10.42 -7.91 -26.07
CA VAL A 208 -11.81 -7.82 -25.61
C VAL A 208 -12.30 -6.38 -25.71
N ASP A 209 -11.45 -5.43 -25.30
CA ASP A 209 -11.71 -3.99 -25.32
C ASP A 209 -11.37 -3.36 -26.69
N GLY A 210 -10.75 -4.14 -27.59
CA GLY A 210 -10.43 -3.70 -28.96
C GLY A 210 -9.15 -2.86 -29.03
N ASP A 211 -8.36 -2.85 -27.96
CA ASP A 211 -7.07 -2.17 -27.88
C ASP A 211 -6.02 -3.02 -28.60
N GLY A 212 -6.05 -2.97 -29.93
CA GLY A 212 -4.98 -3.54 -30.75
C GLY A 212 -3.61 -2.95 -30.36
N PRO A 213 -2.50 -3.66 -30.64
CA PRO A 213 -1.16 -3.10 -30.41
C PRO A 213 -1.06 -1.74 -31.12
N PRO A 214 -0.36 -0.75 -30.53
CA PRO A 214 -0.18 0.55 -31.18
C PRO A 214 0.44 0.35 -32.57
N ASN A 215 -0.19 0.95 -33.59
CA ASN A 215 0.33 0.96 -34.97
C ASN A 215 1.73 1.57 -35.06
#